data_AF-A0A973BBW2-F1
#
_entry.id   AF-A0A973BBW2-F1
#
_cell.length_a   1.000
_cell.length_b   1.000
_cell.length_c   1.000
_cell.angle_alpha   90.00
_cell.angle_beta   90.00
_cell.angle_gamma   90.00
#
_symmetry.space_group_name_H-M   'P 1'
#
loop_
_entity.id
_entity.type
_entity.pdbx_description
1 polymer ?
#
loop_
_entity_poly.entity_id
_entity_poly.type
_entity_poly.pdbx_seq_one_letter_code
_entity_poly.pdbx_strand_id
1 'polypeptide(L)'
;MIGLLAIVFTVKPIVDSNAQLGFLLGSWNITVQTCYLFTLGFMCLAVYFSSCQFLTEKKFKFLEKLTNVIYGVSLSLPPLFVLTWGLAELQEFIIATWDLEELRKYATTGLSLLSATLSVISVFITTKSFERKAESARKLDESKENIEHLKQAQILLSLNMYDLVIIETAKVVESSIKSLLLKYGIYVQPLSFLQLLKEARTNQLLESDDIDLLNELRVKRNKSAHEQNKASKQDAERVLEIASGLYVKLNM
;
A
#
# COMPACT_ATOMS: atom_id res chain seq x y z
N MET A 1 -10.71 1.63 -7.09
CA MET A 1 -10.49 1.44 -8.54
C MET A 1 -11.77 1.54 -9.35
N ILE A 2 -12.84 0.80 -8.99
CA ILE A 2 -14.13 0.82 -9.73
C ILE A 2 -14.75 2.23 -9.79
N GLY A 3 -14.74 2.99 -8.69
CA GLY A 3 -15.24 4.38 -8.69
C GLY A 3 -14.44 5.32 -9.60
N LEU A 4 -13.13 5.13 -9.72
CA LEU A 4 -12.30 5.91 -10.66
C LEU A 4 -12.54 5.53 -12.11
N LEU A 5 -12.76 4.24 -12.39
CA LEU A 5 -13.16 3.79 -13.72
C LEU A 5 -14.50 4.44 -14.13
N ALA A 6 -15.46 4.55 -13.21
CA ALA A 6 -16.71 5.27 -13.45
C ALA A 6 -16.48 6.76 -13.76
N ILE A 7 -15.59 7.42 -13.02
CA ILE A 7 -15.20 8.82 -13.30
C ILE A 7 -14.61 8.93 -14.71
N VAL A 8 -13.70 8.03 -15.11
CA VAL A 8 -13.13 8.03 -16.47
C VAL A 8 -14.25 7.92 -17.51
N PHE A 9 -15.23 7.01 -17.32
CA PHE A 9 -16.37 6.89 -18.22
C PHE A 9 -17.25 8.16 -18.27
N THR A 10 -17.45 8.85 -17.14
CA THR A 10 -18.25 10.10 -17.13
C THR A 10 -17.62 11.24 -17.93
N VAL A 11 -16.30 11.24 -18.11
CA VAL A 11 -15.58 12.27 -18.87
C VAL A 11 -15.59 11.99 -20.37
N LYS A 12 -16.06 10.81 -20.81
CA LYS A 12 -16.09 10.41 -22.23
C LYS A 12 -16.71 11.46 -23.17
N PRO A 13 -17.86 12.12 -22.87
CA PRO A 13 -18.43 13.11 -23.78
C PRO A 13 -17.50 14.31 -24.04
N ILE A 14 -16.74 14.72 -23.03
CA ILE A 14 -15.74 15.80 -23.14
C ILE A 14 -14.57 15.33 -24.02
N VAL A 15 -14.14 14.08 -23.84
CA VAL A 15 -13.09 13.46 -24.66
C VAL A 15 -13.54 13.35 -26.12
N ASP A 16 -14.75 12.87 -26.38
CA ASP A 16 -15.29 12.73 -27.74
C ASP A 16 -15.37 14.08 -28.45
N SER A 17 -15.79 15.13 -27.73
CA SER A 17 -15.86 16.51 -28.26
C SER A 17 -14.49 17.09 -28.63
N ASN A 18 -13.41 16.58 -28.03
CA ASN A 18 -12.05 17.07 -28.18
C ASN A 18 -11.09 16.00 -28.73
N ALA A 19 -11.62 14.94 -29.34
CA ALA A 19 -10.86 13.72 -29.64
C ALA A 19 -9.65 13.95 -30.57
N GLN A 20 -9.74 14.97 -31.44
CA GLN A 20 -8.72 15.33 -32.41
C GLN A 20 -7.64 16.27 -31.85
N LEU A 21 -7.88 16.92 -30.70
CA LEU A 21 -6.87 17.75 -30.07
C LEU A 21 -5.69 16.87 -29.62
N GLY A 22 -4.48 17.36 -29.82
CA GLY A 22 -3.28 16.58 -29.60
C GLY A 22 -2.04 17.35 -30.00
N PHE A 23 -0.90 16.68 -29.92
CA PHE A 23 0.38 17.22 -30.34
C PHE A 23 1.21 16.13 -31.00
N LEU A 24 2.16 16.57 -31.83
CA LEU A 24 3.13 15.69 -32.45
C LEU A 24 4.32 15.49 -31.51
N LEU A 25 4.50 14.25 -31.04
CA LEU A 25 5.69 13.84 -30.32
C LEU A 25 6.58 13.04 -31.29
N GLY A 26 7.57 13.70 -31.87
CA GLY A 26 8.38 13.12 -32.96
C GLY A 26 7.51 12.88 -34.19
N SER A 27 7.29 11.62 -34.57
CA SER A 27 6.41 11.22 -35.68
C SER A 27 5.03 10.73 -35.24
N TRP A 28 4.74 10.72 -33.93
CA TRP A 28 3.52 10.17 -33.38
C TRP A 28 2.54 11.29 -33.03
N ASN A 29 1.31 11.20 -33.55
CA ASN A 29 0.24 12.10 -33.16
C ASN A 29 -0.42 11.59 -31.89
N ILE A 30 -0.11 12.23 -30.76
CA ILE A 30 -0.70 11.90 -29.46
C ILE A 30 -1.93 12.78 -29.26
N THR A 31 -3.11 12.18 -29.37
CA THR A 31 -4.38 12.86 -29.20
C THR A 31 -4.98 12.63 -27.81
N VAL A 32 -5.95 13.49 -27.44
CA VAL A 32 -6.78 13.34 -26.23
C VAL A 32 -7.45 11.96 -26.22
N GLN A 33 -7.93 11.48 -27.38
CA GLN A 33 -8.52 10.14 -27.50
C GLN A 33 -7.50 9.04 -27.18
N THR A 34 -6.27 9.14 -27.68
CA THR A 34 -5.21 8.17 -27.40
C THR A 34 -4.90 8.13 -25.89
N CYS A 35 -4.73 9.29 -25.25
CA CYS A 35 -4.50 9.39 -23.81
C CYS A 35 -5.65 8.74 -23.01
N TYR A 36 -6.89 9.02 -23.39
CA TYR A 36 -8.08 8.45 -22.75
C TYR A 36 -8.11 6.92 -22.87
N LEU A 37 -7.90 6.38 -24.08
CA LEU A 37 -7.91 4.93 -24.31
C LEU A 37 -6.82 4.20 -23.54
N PHE A 38 -5.60 4.75 -23.49
CA PHE A 38 -4.53 4.17 -22.67
C PHE A 38 -4.86 4.22 -21.17
N THR A 39 -5.36 5.35 -20.69
CA THR A 39 -5.79 5.51 -19.29
C THR A 39 -6.85 4.47 -18.93
N LEU A 40 -7.87 4.32 -19.78
CA LEU A 40 -8.94 3.34 -19.61
C LEU A 40 -8.41 1.90 -19.67
N GLY A 41 -7.56 1.58 -20.65
CA GLY A 41 -6.97 0.25 -20.81
C GLY A 41 -6.14 -0.17 -19.61
N PHE A 42 -5.26 0.70 -19.12
CA PHE A 42 -4.47 0.44 -17.91
C PHE A 42 -5.35 0.36 -16.66
N MET A 43 -6.39 1.21 -16.53
CA MET A 43 -7.36 1.11 -15.43
C MET A 43 -8.10 -0.25 -15.43
N CYS A 44 -8.60 -0.70 -16.59
CA CYS A 44 -9.25 -2.00 -16.72
C CYS A 44 -8.29 -3.14 -16.37
N LEU A 45 -7.04 -3.06 -16.82
CA LEU A 45 -6.01 -4.05 -16.51
C LEU A 45 -5.68 -4.08 -15.01
N ALA A 46 -5.58 -2.93 -14.36
CA ALA A 46 -5.40 -2.84 -12.91
C ALA A 46 -6.58 -3.45 -12.13
N VAL A 47 -7.82 -3.15 -12.56
CA VAL A 47 -9.03 -3.75 -11.99
C VAL A 47 -9.02 -5.27 -12.17
N TYR A 48 -8.66 -5.76 -13.35
CA TYR A 48 -8.58 -7.19 -13.63
C TYR A 48 -7.60 -7.90 -12.68
N PHE A 49 -6.37 -7.39 -12.55
CA PHE A 49 -5.40 -7.99 -11.63
C PHE A 49 -5.81 -7.89 -10.17
N SER A 50 -6.41 -6.78 -9.75
CA SER A 50 -6.96 -6.66 -8.40
C SER A 50 -8.05 -7.70 -8.14
N SER A 51 -8.96 -7.94 -9.09
CA SER A 51 -9.98 -8.98 -8.99
C SER A 51 -9.38 -10.40 -8.91
N CYS A 52 -8.34 -10.70 -9.70
CA CYS A 52 -7.62 -11.97 -9.60
C CYS A 52 -7.02 -12.20 -8.20
N GLN A 53 -6.53 -11.14 -7.55
CA GLN A 53 -6.01 -11.24 -6.18
C GLN A 53 -7.09 -11.55 -5.15
N PHE A 54 -8.32 -11.05 -5.33
CA PHE A 54 -9.44 -11.37 -4.45
C PHE A 54 -9.92 -12.82 -4.61
N LEU A 55 -9.83 -13.38 -5.81
CA LEU A 55 -10.20 -14.77 -6.08
C LEU A 55 -9.18 -15.79 -5.56
N THR A 56 -7.95 -15.36 -5.28
CA THR A 56 -6.88 -16.26 -4.84
C THR A 56 -6.69 -16.15 -3.33
N GLU A 57 -6.79 -17.27 -2.60
CA GLU A 57 -6.54 -17.29 -1.15
C GLU A 57 -5.10 -16.84 -0.78
N LYS A 58 -4.12 -17.12 -1.67
CA LYS A 58 -2.73 -16.68 -1.51
C LYS A 58 -2.50 -15.35 -2.21
N LYS A 59 -2.22 -14.30 -1.44
CA LYS A 59 -1.82 -12.99 -1.97
C LYS A 59 -0.43 -13.05 -2.60
N PHE A 60 -0.36 -13.04 -3.93
CA PHE A 60 0.89 -12.93 -4.67
C PHE A 60 1.42 -11.50 -4.63
N LYS A 61 2.52 -11.26 -3.90
CA LYS A 61 3.19 -9.95 -3.80
C LYS A 61 3.57 -9.35 -5.15
N PHE A 62 3.93 -10.19 -6.12
CA PHE A 62 4.24 -9.75 -7.48
C PHE A 62 3.04 -9.13 -8.18
N LEU A 63 1.88 -9.78 -8.09
CA LEU A 63 0.64 -9.31 -8.73
C LEU A 63 0.16 -7.99 -8.08
N GLU A 64 0.41 -7.82 -6.79
CA GLU A 64 0.11 -6.58 -6.07
C GLU A 64 0.99 -5.44 -6.56
N LYS A 65 2.30 -5.68 -6.67
CA LYS A 65 3.24 -4.70 -7.21
C LYS A 65 2.88 -4.32 -8.64
N LEU A 66 2.55 -5.30 -9.49
CA LEU A 66 2.16 -5.07 -10.87
C LEU A 66 0.88 -4.23 -10.96
N THR A 67 -0.13 -4.57 -10.15
CA THR A 67 -1.40 -3.82 -10.06
C THR A 67 -1.16 -2.36 -9.65
N ASN A 68 -0.33 -2.13 -8.63
CA ASN A 68 0.00 -0.79 -8.17
C ASN A 68 0.76 0.03 -9.22
N VAL A 69 1.69 -0.58 -9.95
CA VAL A 69 2.42 0.08 -11.05
C VAL A 69 1.46 0.48 -12.17
N ILE A 70 0.63 -0.46 -12.65
CA ILE A 70 -0.31 -0.20 -13.75
C ILE A 70 -1.32 0.88 -13.34
N TYR A 71 -1.82 0.79 -12.12
CA TYR A 71 -2.72 1.80 -11.57
C TYR A 71 -2.04 3.19 -11.48
N GLY A 72 -0.81 3.24 -10.97
CA GLY A 72 -0.02 4.48 -10.92
C GLY A 72 0.23 5.09 -12.30
N VAL A 73 0.54 4.27 -13.30
CA VAL A 73 0.70 4.69 -14.69
C VAL A 73 -0.61 5.25 -15.25
N SER A 74 -1.73 4.55 -15.05
CA SER A 74 -3.04 5.00 -15.53
C SER A 74 -3.43 6.38 -14.98
N LEU A 75 -3.14 6.64 -13.70
CA LEU A 75 -3.42 7.93 -13.07
C LEU A 75 -2.47 9.04 -13.50
N SER A 76 -1.24 8.69 -13.88
CA SER A 76 -0.23 9.66 -14.30
C SER A 76 -0.42 10.11 -15.75
N LEU A 77 -1.08 9.31 -16.59
CA LEU A 77 -1.24 9.59 -18.02
C LEU A 77 -1.98 10.90 -18.33
N PRO A 78 -3.16 11.20 -17.74
CA PRO A 78 -3.86 12.46 -18.01
C PRO A 78 -3.07 13.74 -17.64
N PRO A 79 -2.51 13.88 -16.41
CA PRO A 79 -1.73 15.08 -16.09
C PRO A 79 -0.45 15.17 -16.91
N LEU A 80 0.18 14.04 -17.23
CA LEU A 80 1.34 14.02 -18.11
C LEU A 80 0.99 14.49 -19.52
N PHE A 81 -0.16 14.06 -20.06
CA PHE A 81 -0.65 14.55 -21.34
C PHE A 81 -0.87 16.06 -21.32
N VAL A 82 -1.51 16.60 -20.28
CA VAL A 82 -1.74 18.05 -20.17
C VAL A 82 -0.42 18.83 -20.10
N LEU A 83 0.55 18.35 -19.31
CA LEU A 83 1.87 18.99 -19.21
C LEU A 83 2.61 18.97 -20.54
N THR A 84 2.63 17.82 -21.23
CA THR A 84 3.34 17.65 -22.50
C THR A 84 2.67 18.42 -23.64
N TRP A 85 1.34 18.45 -23.67
CA TRP A 85 0.58 19.28 -24.59
C TRP A 85 0.85 20.78 -24.36
N GLY A 86 0.78 21.25 -23.11
CA GLY A 86 1.08 22.66 -22.80
C GLY A 86 2.51 23.07 -23.15
N LEU A 87 3.48 22.16 -22.98
CA LEU A 87 4.86 22.37 -23.41
C LEU A 87 4.99 22.44 -24.94
N ALA A 88 4.23 21.63 -25.68
CA ALA A 88 4.21 21.65 -27.14
C ALA A 88 3.63 22.96 -27.68
N GLU A 89 2.51 23.42 -27.12
CA GLU A 89 1.89 24.72 -27.46
C GLU A 89 2.84 25.89 -27.18
N LEU A 90 3.50 25.87 -26.01
CA LEU A 90 4.48 26.90 -25.65
C LEU A 90 5.69 26.91 -26.59
N GLN A 91 6.12 25.75 -27.07
CA GLN A 91 7.18 25.65 -28.07
C GLN A 91 6.75 26.28 -29.41
N GLU A 92 5.57 25.94 -29.92
CA GLU A 92 5.08 26.51 -31.18
C GLU A 92 4.94 28.02 -31.09
N PHE A 93 4.46 28.53 -29.96
CA PHE A 93 4.38 29.96 -29.69
C PHE A 93 5.75 30.67 -29.74
N ILE A 94 6.78 30.09 -29.11
CA ILE A 94 8.14 30.67 -29.11
C ILE A 94 8.73 30.66 -30.53
N ILE A 95 8.59 29.55 -31.26
CA ILE A 95 9.13 29.41 -32.62
C ILE A 95 8.47 30.43 -33.55
N ALA A 96 7.13 30.54 -33.49
CA ALA A 96 6.38 31.49 -34.31
C ALA A 96 6.75 32.96 -34.00
N THR A 97 7.09 33.27 -32.75
CA THR A 97 7.41 34.65 -32.33
C THR A 97 8.83 35.06 -32.70
N TRP A 98 9.79 34.13 -32.77
CA TRP A 98 11.22 34.45 -32.96
C TRP A 98 11.78 34.05 -34.33
N ASP A 99 10.98 33.45 -35.22
CA ASP A 99 11.36 33.02 -36.58
C ASP A 99 12.60 32.11 -36.62
N LEU A 100 12.74 31.24 -35.61
CA LEU A 100 13.90 30.38 -35.42
C LEU A 100 13.69 28.99 -36.05
N GLU A 101 13.45 28.95 -37.36
CA GLU A 101 13.12 27.71 -38.07
C GLU A 101 14.24 26.65 -37.98
N GLU A 102 15.51 27.07 -37.96
CA GLU A 102 16.67 26.17 -37.80
C GLU A 102 16.74 25.52 -36.41
N LEU A 103 16.24 26.18 -35.37
CA LEU A 103 16.21 25.65 -34.00
C LEU A 103 15.05 24.69 -33.77
N ARG A 104 14.06 24.62 -34.67
CA ARG A 104 12.87 23.77 -34.54
C ARG A 104 13.23 22.32 -34.26
N LYS A 105 14.21 21.77 -34.99
CA LYS A 105 14.65 20.37 -34.85
C LYS A 105 15.30 20.09 -33.49
N TYR A 106 16.10 21.05 -32.98
CA TYR A 106 16.74 20.93 -31.67
C TYR A 106 15.72 21.12 -30.54
N ALA A 107 14.79 22.06 -30.70
CA ALA A 107 13.70 22.30 -29.75
C ALA A 107 12.78 21.08 -29.62
N THR A 108 12.35 20.46 -30.73
CA THR A 108 11.51 19.24 -30.68
C THR A 108 12.24 18.06 -30.04
N THR A 109 13.54 17.91 -30.31
CA THR A 109 14.34 16.82 -29.73
C THR A 109 14.57 17.05 -28.23
N GLY A 110 14.90 18.28 -27.82
CA GLY A 110 15.05 18.65 -26.41
C GLY A 110 13.75 18.51 -25.62
N LEU A 111 12.61 18.92 -26.20
CA LEU A 111 11.31 18.81 -25.56
C LEU A 111 10.87 17.35 -25.39
N SER A 112 11.11 16.50 -26.41
CA SER A 112 10.79 15.07 -26.29
C SER A 112 11.61 14.39 -25.19
N LEU A 113 12.89 14.70 -25.06
CA LEU A 113 13.74 14.25 -23.94
C LEU A 113 13.24 14.77 -22.57
N LEU A 114 12.88 16.05 -22.47
CA LEU A 114 12.31 16.61 -21.24
C LEU A 114 10.96 15.98 -20.88
N SER A 115 10.08 15.75 -21.87
CA SER A 115 8.80 15.09 -21.67
C SER A 115 8.99 13.66 -21.16
N ALA A 116 9.94 12.91 -21.72
CA ALA A 116 10.24 11.54 -21.32
C ALA A 116 10.79 11.48 -19.88
N THR A 117 11.69 12.41 -19.51
CA THR A 117 12.23 12.46 -18.14
C THR A 117 11.16 12.86 -17.12
N LEU A 118 10.33 13.85 -17.42
CA LEU A 118 9.19 14.24 -16.58
C LEU A 118 8.17 13.10 -16.42
N SER A 119 7.94 12.31 -17.48
CA SER A 119 7.08 11.12 -17.44
C SER A 119 7.58 10.11 -16.43
N VAL A 120 8.88 9.78 -16.47
CA VAL A 120 9.51 8.83 -15.54
C VAL A 120 9.45 9.35 -14.11
N ILE A 121 9.74 10.63 -13.90
CA ILE A 121 9.69 11.27 -12.57
C ILE A 121 8.26 11.25 -12.01
N SER A 122 7.25 11.57 -12.83
CA SER A 122 5.84 11.56 -12.42
C SER A 122 5.38 10.17 -12.00
N VAL A 123 5.73 9.14 -12.78
CA VAL A 123 5.43 7.74 -12.42
C VAL A 123 6.11 7.36 -11.11
N PHE A 124 7.38 7.74 -10.92
CA PHE A 124 8.13 7.44 -9.71
C PHE A 124 7.55 8.13 -8.46
N ILE A 125 7.22 9.42 -8.54
CA ILE A 125 6.59 10.16 -7.44
C ILE A 125 5.23 9.56 -7.10
N THR A 126 4.41 9.29 -8.11
CA THR A 126 3.05 8.80 -7.92
C THR A 126 3.06 7.42 -7.28
N THR A 127 3.84 6.49 -7.82
CA THR A 127 3.98 5.12 -7.25
C THR A 127 4.50 5.14 -5.82
N LYS A 128 5.56 5.91 -5.52
CA LYS A 128 6.10 6.03 -4.17
C LYS A 128 5.11 6.66 -3.19
N SER A 129 4.33 7.65 -3.63
CA SER A 129 3.30 8.28 -2.81
C SER A 129 2.16 7.31 -2.48
N PHE A 130 1.78 6.46 -3.44
CA PHE A 130 0.78 5.42 -3.25
C PHE A 130 1.27 4.32 -2.33
N GLU A 131 2.52 3.87 -2.46
CA GLU A 131 3.11 2.89 -1.55
C GLU A 131 3.05 3.37 -0.10
N ARG A 132 3.43 4.63 0.15
CA ARG A 132 3.35 5.23 1.49
C ARG A 132 1.92 5.30 2.02
N LYS A 133 0.96 5.72 1.17
CA LYS A 133 -0.47 5.78 1.57
C LYS A 133 -1.05 4.39 1.81
N ALA A 134 -0.73 3.42 0.97
CA ALA A 134 -1.15 2.03 1.14
C ALA A 134 -0.54 1.41 2.41
N GLU A 135 0.72 1.71 2.72
CA GLU A 135 1.35 1.28 3.96
C GLU A 135 0.67 1.91 5.18
N SER A 136 0.33 3.21 5.12
CA SER A 136 -0.42 3.87 6.21
C SER A 136 -1.83 3.31 6.39
N ALA A 137 -2.51 2.97 5.30
CA ALA A 137 -3.84 2.35 5.34
C ALA A 137 -3.77 0.94 5.93
N ARG A 138 -2.76 0.14 5.56
CA ARG A 138 -2.52 -1.18 6.15
C ARG A 138 -2.25 -1.09 7.65
N LYS A 139 -1.46 -0.12 8.10
CA LYS A 139 -1.23 0.12 9.54
C LYS A 139 -2.53 0.47 10.28
N LEU A 140 -3.41 1.22 9.63
CA LEU A 140 -4.73 1.54 10.19
C LEU A 140 -5.62 0.29 10.30
N ASP A 141 -5.61 -0.56 9.27
CA ASP A 141 -6.39 -1.80 9.26
C ASP A 141 -5.85 -2.82 10.28
N GLU A 142 -4.53 -3.00 10.37
CA GLU A 142 -3.88 -3.84 11.40
C GLU A 142 -4.22 -3.34 12.81
N SER A 143 -4.27 -2.02 13.02
CA SER A 143 -4.66 -1.43 14.30
C SER A 143 -6.12 -1.72 14.65
N LYS A 144 -7.04 -1.62 13.68
CA LYS A 144 -8.46 -1.98 13.88
C LYS A 144 -8.63 -3.47 14.20
N GLU A 145 -7.94 -4.34 13.48
CA GLU A 145 -7.96 -5.79 13.72
C GLU A 145 -7.46 -6.12 15.13
N ASN A 146 -6.38 -5.48 15.58
CA ASN A 146 -5.89 -5.63 16.95
C ASN A 146 -6.92 -5.16 18.01
N ILE A 147 -7.63 -4.06 17.77
CA ILE A 147 -8.71 -3.59 18.65
C ILE A 147 -9.87 -4.60 18.69
N GLU A 148 -10.24 -5.17 17.55
CA GLU A 148 -11.28 -6.20 17.47
C GLU A 148 -10.89 -7.47 18.23
N HIS A 149 -9.64 -7.95 18.09
CA HIS A 149 -9.13 -9.07 18.86
C HIS A 149 -9.12 -8.80 20.37
N LEU A 150 -8.74 -7.59 20.80
CA LEU A 150 -8.81 -7.20 22.22
C LEU A 150 -10.26 -7.17 22.74
N LYS A 151 -11.18 -6.61 21.96
CA LYS A 151 -12.61 -6.60 22.30
C LYS A 151 -13.17 -8.02 22.39
N GLN A 152 -12.81 -8.88 21.43
CA GLN A 152 -13.21 -10.28 21.44
C GLN A 152 -12.64 -11.02 22.66
N ALA A 153 -11.37 -10.76 23.02
CA ALA A 153 -10.76 -11.31 24.22
C ALA A 153 -11.49 -10.89 25.51
N GLN A 154 -11.95 -9.63 25.60
CA GLN A 154 -12.78 -9.17 26.72
C GLN A 154 -14.14 -9.91 26.79
N ILE A 155 -14.79 -10.11 25.64
CA ILE A 155 -16.04 -10.88 25.57
C ILE A 155 -15.78 -12.33 26.02
N LEU A 156 -14.74 -12.98 25.51
CA LEU A 156 -14.37 -14.35 25.88
C LEU A 156 -14.06 -14.49 27.37
N LEU A 157 -13.44 -13.47 27.97
CA LEU A 157 -13.19 -13.41 29.41
C LEU A 157 -14.50 -13.37 30.19
N SER A 158 -15.49 -12.58 29.76
CA SER A 158 -16.82 -12.52 30.38
C SER A 158 -17.60 -13.84 30.27
N LEU A 159 -17.30 -14.66 29.26
CA LEU A 159 -17.87 -15.98 29.03
C LEU A 159 -17.09 -17.11 29.73
N ASN A 160 -16.08 -16.78 30.54
CA ASN A 160 -15.17 -17.72 31.22
C ASN A 160 -14.40 -18.66 30.25
N MET A 161 -14.16 -18.21 29.02
CA MET A 161 -13.44 -18.96 27.98
C MET A 161 -11.95 -18.61 27.97
N TYR A 162 -11.26 -18.89 29.08
CA TYR A 162 -9.90 -18.40 29.37
C TYR A 162 -8.85 -18.83 28.34
N ASP A 163 -8.93 -20.05 27.82
CA ASP A 163 -7.99 -20.54 26.79
C ASP A 163 -8.08 -19.74 25.50
N LEU A 164 -9.30 -19.35 25.09
CA LEU A 164 -9.50 -18.53 23.90
C LEU A 164 -9.06 -17.08 24.13
N VAL A 165 -9.18 -16.55 25.36
CA VAL A 165 -8.63 -15.23 25.70
C VAL A 165 -7.13 -15.21 25.42
N ILE A 166 -6.40 -16.23 25.86
CA ILE A 166 -4.94 -16.34 25.65
C ILE A 166 -4.61 -16.44 24.16
N ILE A 167 -5.40 -17.17 23.37
CA ILE A 167 -5.19 -17.29 21.92
C ILE A 167 -5.43 -15.96 21.20
N GLU A 168 -6.53 -15.26 21.49
CA GLU A 168 -6.84 -13.99 20.83
C GLU A 168 -5.86 -12.87 21.21
N THR A 169 -5.48 -12.78 22.48
CA THR A 169 -4.48 -11.80 22.96
C THR A 169 -3.08 -12.07 22.39
N ALA A 170 -2.71 -13.34 22.19
CA ALA A 170 -1.44 -13.67 21.55
C ALA A 170 -1.34 -13.14 20.11
N LYS A 171 -2.45 -13.15 19.34
CA LYS A 171 -2.47 -12.58 17.98
C LYS A 171 -2.15 -11.08 18.01
N VAL A 172 -2.72 -10.34 18.96
CA VAL A 172 -2.48 -8.90 19.13
C VAL A 172 -1.00 -8.63 19.44
N VAL A 173 -0.42 -9.43 20.33
CA VAL A 173 0.99 -9.32 20.72
C VAL A 173 1.92 -9.63 19.54
N GLU A 174 1.67 -10.72 18.81
CA GLU A 174 2.46 -11.10 17.63
C GLU A 174 2.39 -10.03 16.53
N SER A 175 1.19 -9.51 16.27
CA SER A 175 0.97 -8.39 15.36
C SER A 175 1.76 -7.15 15.79
N SER A 176 1.68 -6.78 17.07
CA SER A 176 2.36 -5.60 17.63
C SER A 176 3.89 -5.70 17.56
N ILE A 177 4.48 -6.86 17.88
CA ILE A 177 5.93 -7.08 17.77
C ILE A 177 6.38 -7.01 16.31
N LYS A 178 5.59 -7.58 15.39
CA LYS A 178 5.88 -7.52 13.96
C LYS A 178 5.85 -6.08 13.46
N SER A 179 4.86 -5.29 13.84
CA SER A 179 4.78 -3.86 13.50
C SER A 179 5.96 -3.07 14.08
N LEU A 180 6.40 -3.39 15.31
CA LEU A 180 7.59 -2.80 15.93
C LEU A 180 8.86 -3.11 15.12
N LEU A 181 9.10 -4.38 14.77
CA LEU A 181 10.27 -4.78 13.96
C LEU A 181 10.28 -4.08 12.59
N LEU A 182 9.11 -3.98 11.95
CA LEU A 182 8.97 -3.27 10.67
C LEU A 182 9.25 -1.76 10.80
N LYS A 183 8.84 -1.12 11.91
CA LYS A 183 9.14 0.30 12.19
C LYS A 183 10.64 0.58 12.21
N TYR A 184 11.44 -0.39 12.65
CA TYR A 184 12.91 -0.30 12.67
C TYR A 184 13.58 -0.85 11.40
N GLY A 185 12.82 -1.12 10.33
CA GLY A 185 13.34 -1.59 9.05
C GLY A 185 13.80 -3.04 9.04
N ILE A 186 13.45 -3.82 10.06
CA ILE A 186 13.80 -5.24 10.17
C ILE A 186 12.77 -6.04 9.40
N TYR A 187 13.20 -6.70 8.33
CA TYR A 187 12.29 -7.45 7.47
C TYR A 187 11.86 -8.76 8.14
N VAL A 188 10.59 -8.79 8.51
CA VAL A 188 9.97 -9.96 9.16
C VAL A 188 9.39 -10.86 8.06
N GLN A 189 10.11 -11.93 7.69
CA GLN A 189 9.52 -13.06 6.95
C GLN A 189 8.38 -13.70 7.80
N PRO A 190 7.63 -14.72 7.32
CA PRO A 190 6.74 -15.48 8.21
C PRO A 190 7.57 -16.15 9.32
N LEU A 191 7.86 -15.40 10.36
CA LEU A 191 8.59 -15.80 11.55
C LEU A 191 7.60 -16.35 12.56
N SER A 192 7.98 -17.44 13.20
CA SER A 192 7.28 -17.95 14.38
C SER A 192 7.34 -16.92 15.53
N PHE A 193 6.39 -16.97 16.46
CA PHE A 193 6.38 -16.09 17.63
C PHE A 193 7.72 -16.10 18.40
N LEU A 194 8.37 -17.27 18.53
CA LEU A 194 9.70 -17.36 19.13
C LEU A 194 10.76 -16.56 18.36
N GLN A 195 10.73 -16.61 17.03
CA GLN A 195 11.65 -15.85 16.19
C GLN A 195 11.37 -14.34 16.29
N LEU A 196 10.11 -13.92 16.36
CA LEU A 196 9.75 -12.51 16.61
C LEU A 196 10.38 -11.98 17.90
N LEU A 197 10.28 -12.75 18.99
CA LEU A 197 10.87 -12.38 20.27
C LEU A 197 12.41 -12.35 20.23
N LYS A 198 13.03 -13.31 19.53
CA LYS A 198 14.49 -13.32 19.34
C LYS A 198 14.96 -12.09 18.58
N GLU A 199 14.29 -11.74 17.48
CA GLU A 199 14.63 -10.55 16.70
C GLU A 199 14.44 -9.27 17.51
N ALA A 200 13.33 -9.16 18.27
CA ALA A 200 13.09 -8.01 19.13
C ALA A 200 14.16 -7.85 20.21
N ARG A 201 14.62 -8.97 20.81
CA ARG A 201 15.71 -8.99 21.80
C ARG A 201 17.06 -8.63 21.18
N THR A 202 17.42 -9.23 20.04
CA THR A 202 18.69 -8.96 19.33
C THR A 202 18.84 -7.49 18.96
N ASN A 203 17.74 -6.85 18.57
CA ASN A 203 17.70 -5.44 18.19
C ASN A 203 17.40 -4.49 19.36
N GLN A 204 17.39 -5.00 20.61
CA GLN A 204 17.14 -4.22 21.83
C GLN A 204 15.86 -3.38 21.80
N LEU A 205 14.81 -3.88 21.13
CA LEU A 205 13.54 -3.16 20.96
C LEU A 205 12.60 -3.34 22.16
N LEU A 206 12.83 -4.37 22.96
CA LEU A 206 12.07 -4.69 24.17
C LEU A 206 13.04 -4.95 25.31
N GLU A 207 12.63 -4.59 26.52
CA GLU A 207 13.38 -4.86 27.75
C GLU A 207 13.40 -6.37 28.04
N SER A 208 14.39 -6.84 28.79
CA SER A 208 14.51 -8.26 29.14
C SER A 208 13.25 -8.77 29.86
N ASP A 209 12.70 -7.95 30.76
CA ASP A 209 11.49 -8.25 31.52
C ASP A 209 10.26 -8.40 30.60
N ASP A 210 10.12 -7.52 29.60
CA ASP A 210 9.07 -7.60 28.58
C ASP A 210 9.20 -8.90 27.76
N ILE A 211 10.42 -9.30 27.37
CA ILE A 211 10.64 -10.54 26.61
C ILE A 211 10.28 -11.78 27.43
N ASP A 212 10.60 -11.80 28.73
CA ASP A 212 10.34 -12.96 29.57
C ASP A 212 8.83 -13.12 29.83
N LEU A 213 8.10 -12.03 30.04
CA LEU A 213 6.63 -12.01 30.10
C LEU A 213 6.00 -12.52 28.79
N LEU A 214 6.53 -12.10 27.64
CA LEU A 214 6.04 -12.53 26.33
C LEU A 214 6.33 -14.00 26.05
N ASN A 215 7.46 -14.52 26.54
CA ASN A 215 7.78 -15.93 26.44
C ASN A 215 6.86 -16.77 27.35
N GLU A 216 6.47 -16.26 28.52
CA GLU A 216 5.44 -16.87 29.38
C GLU A 216 4.11 -17.00 28.60
N LEU A 217 3.69 -15.92 27.94
CA LEU A 217 2.49 -15.90 27.10
C LEU A 217 2.58 -16.91 25.95
N ARG A 218 3.71 -17.00 25.26
CA ARG A 218 3.95 -18.00 24.19
C ARG A 218 3.78 -19.43 24.70
N VAL A 219 4.33 -19.74 25.88
CA VAL A 219 4.20 -21.07 26.51
C VAL A 219 2.74 -21.34 26.83
N LYS A 220 2.02 -20.38 27.43
CA LYS A 220 0.59 -20.50 27.75
C LYS A 220 -0.26 -20.70 26.51
N ARG A 221 -0.04 -19.92 25.44
CA ARG A 221 -0.72 -20.08 24.14
C ARG A 221 -0.52 -21.48 23.56
N ASN A 222 0.71 -21.98 23.56
CA ASN A 222 1.00 -23.32 23.05
C ASN A 222 0.31 -24.41 23.87
N LYS A 223 0.24 -24.25 25.19
CA LYS A 223 -0.52 -25.17 26.07
C LYS A 223 -2.01 -25.09 25.78
N SER A 224 -2.63 -23.91 25.78
CA SER A 224 -4.06 -23.74 25.49
C SER A 224 -4.46 -24.23 24.09
N ALA A 225 -3.53 -24.24 23.12
CA ALA A 225 -3.78 -24.74 21.77
C ALA A 225 -3.65 -26.28 21.61
N HIS A 226 -2.90 -26.96 22.48
CA HIS A 226 -2.53 -28.36 22.30
C HIS A 226 -2.82 -29.28 23.49
N GLU A 227 -3.00 -28.74 24.68
CA GLU A 227 -3.28 -29.48 25.92
C GLU A 227 -4.70 -29.15 26.40
N GLN A 228 -5.46 -30.15 26.88
CA GLN A 228 -6.78 -29.94 27.49
C GLN A 228 -6.73 -29.27 28.88
N ASN A 229 -5.59 -28.71 29.27
CA ASN A 229 -5.44 -28.00 30.54
C ASN A 229 -6.10 -26.63 30.44
N LYS A 230 -7.21 -26.46 31.16
CA LYS A 230 -7.95 -25.19 31.23
C LYS A 230 -7.06 -24.10 31.84
N ALA A 231 -6.81 -23.04 31.08
CA ALA A 231 -6.21 -21.82 31.61
C ALA A 231 -7.05 -21.26 32.76
N SER A 232 -6.39 -20.66 33.75
CA SER A 232 -7.10 -20.01 34.86
C SER A 232 -7.58 -18.61 34.47
N LYS A 233 -8.59 -18.11 35.20
CA LYS A 233 -9.06 -16.73 35.07
C LYS A 233 -7.93 -15.72 35.26
N GLN A 234 -7.09 -15.94 36.27
CA GLN A 234 -5.96 -15.07 36.59
C GLN A 234 -4.94 -15.04 35.45
N ASP A 235 -4.70 -16.17 34.78
CA ASP A 235 -3.82 -16.23 33.62
C ASP A 235 -4.38 -15.42 32.44
N ALA A 236 -5.67 -15.55 32.16
CA ALA A 236 -6.34 -14.83 31.09
C ALA A 236 -6.37 -13.31 31.35
N GLU A 237 -6.67 -12.88 32.57
CA GLU A 237 -6.66 -11.47 32.97
C GLU A 237 -5.26 -10.86 32.83
N ARG A 238 -4.24 -11.54 33.37
CA ARG A 238 -2.85 -11.07 33.29
C ARG A 238 -2.35 -10.99 31.85
N VAL A 239 -2.66 -11.98 31.01
CA VAL A 239 -2.27 -11.98 29.60
C VAL A 239 -2.97 -10.85 28.82
N LEU A 240 -4.25 -10.60 29.09
CA LEU A 240 -5.01 -9.51 28.48
C LEU A 240 -4.46 -8.14 28.89
N GLU A 241 -4.07 -7.97 30.15
CA GLU A 241 -3.44 -6.74 30.65
C GLU A 241 -2.10 -6.49 29.96
N ILE A 242 -1.24 -7.51 29.86
CA ILE A 242 0.05 -7.42 29.15
C ILE A 242 -0.17 -7.04 27.68
N ALA A 243 -1.09 -7.72 26.99
CA ALA A 243 -1.38 -7.44 25.57
C ALA A 243 -1.91 -6.02 25.37
N SER A 244 -2.79 -5.54 26.25
CA SER A 244 -3.34 -4.18 26.20
C SER A 244 -2.27 -3.13 26.49
N GLY A 245 -1.43 -3.34 27.51
CA GLY A 245 -0.34 -2.46 27.88
C GLY A 245 0.71 -2.33 26.76
N LEU A 246 1.10 -3.46 26.16
CA LEU A 246 2.01 -3.48 25.01
C LEU A 246 1.40 -2.79 23.79
N TYR A 247 0.13 -3.04 23.48
CA TYR A 247 -0.55 -2.38 22.37
C TYR A 247 -0.55 -0.86 22.54
N VAL A 248 -0.77 -0.35 23.76
CA VAL A 248 -0.70 1.10 24.05
C VAL A 248 0.74 1.62 23.93
N LYS A 249 1.72 0.95 24.55
CA LYS A 249 3.15 1.34 24.54
C LYS A 249 3.74 1.40 23.13
N LEU A 250 3.28 0.51 22.23
CA LEU A 250 3.82 0.38 20.88
C LEU A 250 3.12 1.27 19.83
N ASN A 251 1.91 1.76 20.12
CA ASN A 251 1.13 2.62 19.22
C ASN A 251 1.10 4.10 19.65
N MET A 252 1.74 4.47 20.76
CA MET A 252 2.14 5.86 21.06
C MET A 252 3.39 6.27 20.28
#